data_AF-A0A345RV03-F1
#
_entry.id   AF-A0A345RV03-F1
#
_cell.length_a   1.000
_cell.length_b   1.000
_cell.length_c   1.000
_cell.angle_alpha   90.00
_cell.angle_beta   90.00
_cell.angle_gamma   90.00
#
_symmetry.space_group_name_H-M   'P 1'
#
loop_
_entity.id
_entity.type
_entity.pdbx_description
1 polymer ?
#
loop_
_entity_poly.entity_id
_entity_poly.type
_entity_poly.pdbx_seq_one_letter_code
_entity_poly.pdbx_strand_id
1 'polypeptide(L)'
;MKAEVDMSVVDVTQFSIASEDDYKNAKDAGVTSIVTLVATHSNYKAEGTVEYWWQDHTLFGYFLQYRVTSNGNKKGDLYFGVWGTPGQTWYNKLTGNAVQDGEWHEFRAGGWVGTSAGTGRLYMKYTFDRSNAPDPTADTYLDVAMP
;
A
#
# COMPACT_ATOMS: atom_id res chain seq x y z
N MET A 1 1.84 -30.49 -23.88
CA MET A 1 2.76 -29.81 -22.95
C MET A 1 2.36 -28.34 -22.95
N LYS A 2 1.61 -27.87 -21.94
CA LYS A 2 1.28 -26.44 -21.81
C LYS A 2 2.59 -25.75 -21.42
N ALA A 3 3.04 -24.79 -22.23
CA ALA A 3 4.12 -23.92 -21.82
C ALA A 3 3.64 -23.16 -20.57
N GLU A 4 4.30 -23.37 -19.44
CA GLU A 4 4.22 -22.43 -18.33
C GLU A 4 4.77 -21.11 -18.86
N VAL A 5 3.88 -20.14 -19.10
CA VAL A 5 4.31 -18.78 -19.37
C VAL A 5 5.03 -18.34 -18.10
N ASP A 6 6.32 -18.09 -18.20
CA ASP A 6 7.09 -17.44 -17.15
C ASP A 6 6.51 -16.03 -16.97
N MET A 7 5.57 -15.90 -16.04
CA MET A 7 4.97 -14.63 -15.67
C MET A 7 5.92 -13.94 -14.70
N SER A 8 7.07 -13.52 -15.22
CA SER A 8 8.06 -12.78 -14.46
C SER A 8 7.39 -11.57 -13.80
N VAL A 9 7.49 -11.47 -12.48
CA VAL A 9 7.01 -10.30 -11.75
C VAL A 9 7.88 -9.11 -12.15
N VAL A 10 7.26 -8.05 -12.68
CA VAL A 10 7.97 -6.85 -13.13
C VAL A 10 7.83 -5.76 -12.07
N ASP A 11 8.93 -5.30 -11.49
CA ASP A 11 8.95 -4.14 -10.61
C ASP A 11 8.84 -2.84 -11.43
N VAL A 12 7.78 -2.08 -11.20
CA VAL A 12 7.47 -0.82 -11.89
C VAL A 12 7.53 0.39 -10.96
N THR A 13 8.12 0.24 -9.77
CA THR A 13 8.08 1.26 -8.69
C THR A 13 8.55 2.64 -9.14
N GLN A 14 9.56 2.73 -10.01
CA GLN A 14 10.13 3.99 -10.48
C GLN A 14 9.27 4.72 -11.54
N PHE A 15 8.33 4.03 -12.19
CA PHE A 15 7.60 4.53 -13.35
C PHE A 15 6.10 4.67 -13.09
N SER A 16 5.55 3.86 -12.21
CA SER A 16 4.10 3.74 -12.00
C SER A 16 3.66 4.45 -10.72
N ILE A 17 3.92 5.75 -10.64
CA ILE A 17 3.39 6.61 -9.57
C ILE A 17 1.96 7.02 -9.93
N ALA A 18 1.03 6.88 -9.00
CA ALA A 18 -0.31 7.44 -9.14
C ALA A 18 -0.25 8.92 -8.73
N SER A 19 -0.60 9.81 -9.65
CA SER A 19 -0.63 11.25 -9.33
C SER A 19 -1.84 11.60 -8.48
N GLU A 20 -1.78 12.76 -7.81
CA GLU A 20 -2.95 13.28 -7.09
C GLU A 20 -4.12 13.60 -8.04
N ASP A 21 -3.84 13.96 -9.29
CA ASP A 21 -4.85 14.22 -10.31
C ASP A 21 -5.54 12.94 -10.76
N ASP A 22 -4.79 11.83 -10.95
CA ASP A 22 -5.40 10.51 -11.25
C ASP A 22 -6.37 10.11 -10.14
N TYR A 23 -5.95 10.29 -8.88
CA TYR A 23 -6.77 10.04 -7.71
C TYR A 23 -8.04 10.90 -7.70
N LYS A 24 -7.91 12.23 -7.87
CA LYS A 24 -9.06 13.15 -7.88
C LYS A 24 -10.04 12.81 -8.99
N ASN A 25 -9.54 12.55 -10.19
CA ASN A 25 -10.38 12.18 -11.33
C ASN A 25 -11.17 10.90 -11.06
N ALA A 26 -10.53 9.86 -10.51
CA ALA A 26 -11.19 8.61 -10.14
C ALA A 26 -12.24 8.82 -9.03
N LYS A 27 -11.90 9.66 -8.04
CA LYS A 27 -12.79 9.98 -6.92
C LYS A 27 -14.02 10.77 -7.38
N ASP A 28 -13.84 11.78 -8.22
CA ASP A 28 -14.92 12.59 -8.78
C ASP A 28 -15.82 11.76 -9.70
N ALA A 29 -15.26 10.76 -10.38
CA ALA A 29 -16.02 9.78 -11.15
C ALA A 29 -16.77 8.75 -10.29
N GLY A 30 -16.52 8.70 -8.97
CA GLY A 30 -17.17 7.78 -8.04
C GLY A 30 -16.76 6.31 -8.22
N VAL A 31 -15.57 6.06 -8.77
CA VAL A 31 -15.08 4.69 -9.07
C VAL A 31 -14.08 4.16 -8.04
N THR A 32 -13.79 4.93 -6.98
CA THR A 32 -12.88 4.50 -5.93
C THR A 32 -13.59 3.66 -4.87
N SER A 33 -12.84 2.70 -4.33
CA SER A 33 -13.21 1.94 -3.15
C SER A 33 -12.26 2.32 -2.01
N ILE A 34 -12.80 2.55 -0.81
CA ILE A 34 -12.01 2.90 0.37
C ILE A 34 -11.90 1.71 1.31
N VAL A 35 -10.70 1.44 1.78
CA VAL A 35 -10.40 0.37 2.74
C VAL A 35 -9.46 0.85 3.83
N THR A 36 -9.52 0.19 4.98
CA THR A 36 -8.52 0.32 6.04
C THR A 36 -7.70 -0.96 6.11
N LEU A 37 -6.40 -0.83 5.84
CA LEU A 37 -5.42 -1.89 6.07
C LEU A 37 -5.01 -1.84 7.54
N VAL A 38 -5.06 -3.00 8.21
CA VAL A 38 -4.67 -3.13 9.63
C VAL A 38 -3.54 -4.14 9.73
N ALA A 39 -2.36 -3.69 10.14
CA ALA A 39 -1.18 -4.51 10.38
C ALA A 39 -0.92 -4.58 11.89
N THR A 40 -0.75 -5.78 12.43
CA THR A 40 -0.49 -6.01 13.86
C THR A 40 0.75 -6.86 14.09
N HIS A 41 1.49 -6.56 15.16
CA HIS A 41 2.60 -7.37 15.63
C HIS A 41 2.66 -7.28 17.16
N SER A 42 2.34 -8.35 17.88
CA SER A 42 2.24 -8.32 19.34
C SER A 42 1.31 -7.17 19.82
N ASN A 43 1.81 -6.23 20.61
CA ASN A 43 1.09 -5.06 21.11
C ASN A 43 1.14 -3.84 20.17
N TYR A 44 1.78 -3.96 19.00
CA TYR A 44 1.90 -2.90 18.02
C TYR A 44 0.81 -3.00 16.94
N LYS A 45 0.25 -1.87 16.55
CA LYS A 45 -0.74 -1.77 15.48
C LYS A 45 -0.46 -0.56 14.59
N ALA A 46 -0.47 -0.78 13.29
CA ALA A 46 -0.47 0.25 12.26
C ALA A 46 -1.74 0.12 11.41
N GLU A 47 -2.40 1.24 11.17
CA GLU A 47 -3.62 1.37 10.37
C GLU A 47 -3.35 2.34 9.22
N GLY A 48 -3.78 1.99 8.01
CA GLY A 48 -3.65 2.81 6.81
C GLY A 48 -4.97 2.89 6.06
N THR A 49 -5.42 4.10 5.74
CA THR A 49 -6.57 4.29 4.85
C THR A 49 -6.05 4.37 3.42
N VAL A 50 -6.59 3.52 2.55
CA VAL A 50 -6.23 3.42 1.15
C VAL A 50 -7.49 3.54 0.31
N GLU A 51 -7.45 4.39 -0.71
CA GLU A 51 -8.41 4.32 -1.82
C GLU A 51 -7.78 3.58 -2.99
N TYR A 52 -8.55 2.72 -3.64
CA TYR A 52 -8.12 1.98 -4.81
C TYR A 52 -9.20 2.00 -5.89
N TRP A 53 -8.79 1.85 -7.15
CA TRP A 53 -9.70 1.76 -8.28
C TRP A 53 -9.06 0.98 -9.43
N TRP A 54 -9.89 0.64 -10.40
CA TRP A 54 -9.50 -0.08 -11.59
C TRP A 54 -9.71 0.77 -12.83
N GLN A 55 -8.75 0.74 -13.76
CA GLN A 55 -8.90 1.31 -15.09
C GLN A 55 -8.21 0.38 -16.09
N ASP A 56 -8.98 -0.20 -17.02
CA ASP A 56 -8.46 -1.05 -18.11
C ASP A 56 -7.38 -2.05 -17.67
N HIS A 57 -7.74 -2.97 -16.75
CA HIS A 57 -6.85 -3.99 -16.17
C HIS A 57 -5.66 -3.44 -15.35
N THR A 58 -5.67 -2.15 -15.02
CA THR A 58 -4.70 -1.52 -14.15
C THR A 58 -5.32 -1.29 -12.77
N LEU A 59 -4.66 -1.80 -11.73
CA LEU A 59 -5.00 -1.52 -10.34
C LEU A 59 -4.21 -0.30 -9.88
N PHE A 60 -4.92 0.70 -9.38
CA PHE A 60 -4.37 1.86 -8.71
C PHE A 60 -4.59 1.73 -7.20
N GLY A 61 -3.57 2.04 -6.41
CA GLY A 61 -3.68 2.16 -4.96
C GLY A 61 -3.12 3.49 -4.50
N TYR A 62 -3.88 4.22 -3.69
CA TYR A 62 -3.54 5.55 -3.21
C TYR A 62 -3.73 5.62 -1.70
N PHE A 63 -2.61 5.71 -0.98
CA PHE A 63 -2.56 5.83 0.47
C PHE A 63 -2.95 7.27 0.86
N LEU A 64 -3.80 7.42 1.88
CA LEU A 64 -4.37 8.72 2.27
C LEU A 64 -3.91 9.22 3.63
N GLN A 65 -3.86 8.31 4.59
CA GLN A 65 -3.54 8.62 5.98
C GLN A 65 -3.19 7.35 6.73
N TYR A 66 -2.42 7.49 7.81
CA TYR A 66 -2.08 6.39 8.70
C TYR A 66 -2.27 6.79 10.16
N ARG A 67 -2.38 5.76 11.02
CA ARG A 67 -2.29 5.88 12.47
C ARG A 67 -1.50 4.71 13.01
N VAL A 68 -0.59 4.97 13.94
CA VAL A 68 0.25 3.94 14.54
C VAL A 68 0.23 4.06 16.05
N THR A 69 0.09 2.93 16.74
CA THR A 69 0.17 2.88 18.21
C THR A 69 1.47 3.49 18.71
N SER A 70 1.38 4.39 19.69
CA SER A 70 2.58 4.97 20.29
C SER A 70 3.41 3.91 21.02
N ASN A 71 4.73 3.98 20.87
CA ASN A 71 5.68 3.13 21.57
C ASN A 71 6.70 3.93 22.41
N GLY A 72 6.45 5.23 22.60
CA GLY A 72 7.37 6.16 23.27
C GLY A 72 8.48 6.73 22.38
N ASN A 73 8.61 6.28 21.13
CA ASN A 73 9.44 6.89 20.09
C ASN A 73 8.59 7.75 19.14
N LYS A 74 9.26 8.55 18.31
CA LYS A 74 8.59 9.55 17.45
C LYS A 74 8.46 9.16 15.98
N LYS A 75 9.11 8.07 15.53
CA LYS A 75 9.34 7.80 14.10
C LYS A 75 9.39 6.30 13.82
N GLY A 76 8.96 5.93 12.62
CA GLY A 76 9.16 4.61 12.02
C GLY A 76 9.07 4.66 10.50
N ASP A 77 9.25 3.51 9.87
CA ASP A 77 9.16 3.38 8.42
C ASP A 77 7.78 2.87 7.99
N LEU A 78 7.10 3.63 7.13
CA LEU A 78 5.86 3.23 6.48
C LEU A 78 6.14 2.84 5.02
N TYR A 79 5.67 1.65 4.64
CA TYR A 79 5.74 1.15 3.28
C TYR A 79 4.33 0.83 2.77
N PHE A 80 4.13 1.05 1.47
CA PHE A 80 2.89 0.70 0.78
C PHE A 80 3.22 0.07 -0.57
N GLY A 81 2.38 -0.87 -0.99
CA GLY A 81 2.55 -1.57 -2.26
C GLY A 81 1.22 -1.93 -2.92
N VAL A 82 1.31 -2.10 -4.24
CA VAL A 82 0.25 -2.57 -5.11
C VAL A 82 0.85 -3.68 -5.97
N TRP A 83 0.18 -4.83 -6.03
CA TRP A 83 0.65 -6.00 -6.75
C TRP A 83 -0.42 -6.53 -7.70
N GLY A 84 -0.08 -6.69 -8.98
CA GLY A 84 -0.90 -7.36 -9.97
C GLY A 84 -0.70 -8.87 -9.88
N THR A 85 -1.77 -9.65 -9.83
CA THR A 85 -1.68 -11.11 -9.78
C THR A 85 -2.22 -11.72 -11.07
N PRO A 86 -1.38 -12.33 -11.91
CA PRO A 86 0.07 -12.18 -12.01
C PRO A 86 0.45 -10.85 -12.68
N GLY A 87 1.68 -10.38 -12.53
CA GLY A 87 2.18 -9.26 -13.31
C GLY A 87 3.06 -8.29 -12.53
N GLN A 88 2.67 -7.02 -12.53
CA GLN A 88 3.53 -5.93 -12.07
C GLN A 88 3.47 -5.73 -10.56
N THR A 89 4.55 -5.17 -10.02
CA THR A 89 4.67 -4.80 -8.61
C THR A 89 5.09 -3.35 -8.50
N TRP A 90 4.39 -2.61 -7.65
CA TRP A 90 4.81 -1.30 -7.18
C TRP A 90 4.93 -1.37 -5.65
N TYR A 91 6.10 -1.06 -5.09
CA TYR A 91 6.32 -1.13 -3.64
C TYR A 91 7.32 -0.07 -3.20
N ASN A 92 6.91 0.83 -2.32
CA ASN A 92 7.74 1.97 -1.95
C ASN A 92 7.73 2.24 -0.43
N LYS A 93 8.87 2.75 0.06
CA LYS A 93 8.94 3.38 1.37
C LYS A 93 8.33 4.77 1.26
N LEU A 94 7.13 4.93 1.79
CA LEU A 94 6.40 6.19 1.78
C LEU A 94 7.13 7.24 2.62
N THR A 95 7.55 6.88 3.84
CA THR A 95 8.33 7.76 4.70
C THR A 95 9.14 6.94 5.70
N GLY A 96 10.30 7.47 6.11
CA GLY A 96 11.08 6.94 7.23
C GLY A 96 10.99 7.78 8.49
N ASN A 97 9.96 8.61 8.60
CA ASN A 97 9.70 9.45 9.77
C ASN A 97 8.21 9.44 10.12
N ALA A 98 7.51 8.32 9.92
CA ALA A 98 6.10 8.22 10.22
C ALA A 98 5.85 8.39 11.73
N VAL A 99 4.92 9.27 12.10
CA VAL A 99 4.64 9.66 13.49
C VAL A 99 3.98 8.50 14.25
N GLN A 100 4.35 8.32 15.52
CA GLN A 100 3.87 7.24 16.40
C GLN A 100 3.27 7.80 17.69
N ASP A 101 2.16 8.52 17.57
CA ASP A 101 1.44 9.14 18.69
C ASP A 101 0.05 8.56 18.91
N GLY A 102 -0.38 7.60 18.09
CA GLY A 102 -1.74 7.06 18.15
C GLY A 102 -2.80 7.93 17.48
N GLU A 103 -2.40 9.00 16.77
CA GLU A 103 -3.30 9.88 16.03
C GLU A 103 -3.26 9.60 14.52
N TRP A 104 -4.27 10.08 13.80
CA TRP A 104 -4.29 10.03 12.34
C TRP A 104 -3.43 11.14 11.74
N HIS A 105 -2.56 10.76 10.80
CA HIS A 105 -1.70 11.66 10.05
C HIS A 105 -1.97 11.50 8.56
N GLU A 106 -2.20 12.62 7.87
CA GLU A 106 -2.34 12.61 6.42
C GLU A 106 -1.03 12.20 5.73
N PHE A 107 -1.15 11.38 4.70
CA PHE A 107 -0.04 10.99 3.84
C PHE A 107 -0.57 10.57 2.48
N ARG A 108 -0.23 11.32 1.44
CA ARG A 108 -0.78 11.12 0.08
C ARG A 108 0.32 10.59 -0.84
N ALA A 109 0.22 9.32 -1.20
CA ALA A 109 1.09 8.71 -2.20
C ALA A 109 0.48 7.40 -2.69
N GLY A 110 0.80 7.04 -3.93
CA GLY A 110 0.29 5.80 -4.50
C GLY A 110 1.06 5.37 -5.73
N GLY A 111 0.65 4.23 -6.24
CA GLY A 111 1.16 3.67 -7.47
C GLY A 111 0.13 2.81 -8.16
N TRP A 112 0.51 2.29 -9.31
CA TRP A 112 -0.36 1.45 -10.11
C TRP A 112 0.39 0.29 -10.72
N VAL A 113 -0.34 -0.76 -11.06
CA VAL A 113 0.18 -1.98 -11.67
C VAL A 113 -0.82 -2.53 -12.67
N GLY A 114 -0.33 -2.94 -13.84
CA GLY A 114 -1.09 -3.74 -14.77
C GLY A 114 -1.21 -5.19 -14.29
N THR A 115 -2.38 -5.78 -14.49
CA THR A 115 -2.65 -7.21 -14.20
C THR A 115 -3.61 -7.81 -15.22
N SER A 116 -3.22 -8.93 -15.81
CA SER A 116 -4.02 -9.59 -16.84
C SER A 116 -5.21 -10.38 -16.29
N ALA A 117 -5.21 -10.72 -15.00
CA ALA A 117 -6.26 -11.54 -14.40
C ALA A 117 -7.42 -10.73 -13.79
N GLY A 118 -7.33 -9.40 -13.77
CA GLY A 118 -8.31 -8.54 -13.09
C GLY A 118 -8.33 -8.72 -11.57
N THR A 119 -7.24 -9.25 -11.00
CA THR A 119 -7.03 -9.37 -9.56
C THR A 119 -5.67 -8.77 -9.18
N GLY A 120 -5.62 -8.24 -7.96
CA GLY A 120 -4.43 -7.64 -7.41
C GLY A 120 -4.48 -7.59 -5.90
N ARG A 121 -3.48 -6.95 -5.30
CA ARG A 121 -3.29 -6.90 -3.86
C ARG A 121 -2.78 -5.53 -3.43
N LEU A 122 -3.35 -4.99 -2.37
CA LEU A 122 -2.85 -3.84 -1.64
C LEU A 122 -2.03 -4.33 -0.46
N TYR A 123 -0.86 -3.74 -0.22
CA TYR A 123 0.05 -4.14 0.85
C TYR A 123 0.46 -2.96 1.68
N MET A 124 0.48 -3.13 3.00
CA MET A 124 1.03 -2.15 3.93
C MET A 124 2.00 -2.84 4.87
N LYS A 125 3.13 -2.18 5.12
CA LYS A 125 4.09 -2.59 6.14
C LYS A 125 4.50 -1.39 6.97
N TYR A 126 4.67 -1.62 8.26
CA TYR A 126 5.22 -0.65 9.19
C TYR A 126 6.34 -1.28 10.02
N THR A 127 7.47 -0.59 10.11
CA THR A 127 8.58 -0.94 11.01
C THR A 127 8.65 0.10 12.12
N PHE A 128 8.54 -0.36 13.37
CA PHE A 128 8.46 0.50 14.55
C PHE A 128 9.86 0.73 15.12
N ASP A 129 10.46 1.90 14.92
CA ASP A 129 11.80 2.16 15.44
C ASP A 129 11.81 2.13 16.98
N ARG A 130 12.82 1.47 17.55
CA ARG A 130 13.07 1.42 18.99
C ARG A 130 14.50 1.81 19.34
N SER A 131 14.66 2.74 20.29
CA SER A 131 15.97 2.97 20.91
C SER A 131 16.36 1.75 21.78
N ASN A 132 17.28 0.91 21.32
CA ASN A 132 17.90 -0.21 22.06
C ASN A 132 17.17 -1.57 22.03
N ALA A 133 16.33 -1.84 21.02
CA ALA A 133 15.80 -3.18 20.76
C ALA A 133 15.59 -3.39 19.25
N PRO A 134 15.52 -4.63 18.74
CA PRO A 134 15.23 -4.87 17.32
C PRO A 134 13.90 -4.23 16.91
N ASP A 135 13.78 -3.65 15.73
CA ASP A 135 12.53 -2.99 15.32
C ASP A 135 11.47 -4.03 14.95
N PRO A 136 10.32 -4.10 15.66
CA PRO A 136 9.24 -4.98 15.26
C PRO A 136 8.66 -4.49 13.94
N THR A 137 8.15 -5.43 13.16
CA THR A 137 7.54 -5.17 11.86
C THR A 137 6.15 -5.78 11.87
N ALA A 138 5.16 -4.98 11.46
CA ALA A 138 3.81 -5.44 11.18
C ALA A 138 3.51 -5.21 9.70
N ASP A 139 2.92 -6.19 9.04
CA ASP A 139 2.45 -6.05 7.67
C ASP A 139 1.10 -6.73 7.47
N THR A 140 0.43 -6.33 6.40
CA THR A 140 -0.89 -6.84 6.02
C THR A 140 -1.10 -6.67 4.53
N TYR A 141 -2.04 -7.42 3.98
CA TYR A 141 -2.48 -7.26 2.61
C TYR A 141 -3.97 -7.48 2.47
N LEU A 142 -4.53 -6.92 1.39
CA LEU A 142 -5.89 -7.15 0.96
C LEU A 142 -5.88 -7.53 -0.53
N ASP A 143 -6.39 -8.72 -0.84
CA ASP A 143 -6.67 -9.11 -2.22
C ASP A 143 -7.92 -8.37 -2.72
N VAL A 144 -7.83 -7.80 -3.92
CA VAL A 144 -8.89 -7.04 -4.57
C VAL A 144 -9.10 -7.57 -5.98
N ALA A 145 -10.33 -7.50 -6.46
CA ALA A 145 -10.69 -7.86 -7.82
C ALA A 145 -11.37 -6.68 -8.52
N MET A 146 -11.31 -6.67 -9.84
CA MET A 146 -12.16 -5.80 -10.65
C MET A 146 -13.65 -6.09 -10.33
N PRO A 147 -14.49 -5.05 -10.24
CA PRO A 147 -15.93 -5.19 -10.00
C PRO A 147 -16.68 -5.87 -11.16
#